data_AF-A0A842KU91-F1
#
_entry.id   AF-A0A842KU91-F1
#
_cell.length_a   1.000
_cell.length_b   1.000
_cell.length_c   1.000
_cell.angle_alpha   90.00
_cell.angle_beta   90.00
_cell.angle_gamma   90.00
#
_symmetry.space_group_name_H-M   'P 1'
#
loop_
_entity.id
_entity.type
_entity.pdbx_description
1 polymer ?
#
loop_
_entity_poly.entity_id
_entity_poly.type
_entity_poly.pdbx_seq_one_letter_code
_entity_poly.pdbx_strand_id
1 'polypeptide(L)' 'STASEAAEIAKKSNVKNLILTHLSTRYKRSDIIEMAAREIFKDSIVAHDLMSVEVRKYATKHDN' A
#
# COMPACT_ATOMS: atom_id res chain seq x y z
N SER A 1 1.66 -1.45 -13.45
CA SER A 1 2.43 -1.88 -12.27
C SER A 1 1.75 -3.08 -11.67
N THR A 2 2.52 -4.08 -11.27
CA THR A 2 2.00 -5.18 -10.45
C THR A 2 2.02 -4.80 -8.97
N ALA A 3 1.15 -5.44 -8.18
CA ALA A 3 1.10 -5.22 -6.74
C ALA A 3 2.44 -5.58 -6.06
N SER A 4 3.11 -6.61 -6.57
CA SER A 4 4.40 -7.07 -6.08
C SER A 4 5.52 -6.05 -6.31
N GLU A 5 5.60 -5.46 -7.50
CA GLU A 5 6.58 -4.40 -7.78
C GLU A 5 6.38 -3.18 -6.86
N ALA A 6 5.13 -2.76 -6.66
CA ALA A 6 4.81 -1.67 -5.75
C ALA A 6 5.22 -2.01 -4.29
N ALA A 7 4.98 -3.24 -3.85
CA ALA A 7 5.38 -3.73 -2.53
C ALA A 7 6.91 -3.74 -2.35
N GLU A 8 7.68 -4.16 -3.37
CA GLU A 8 9.13 -4.10 -3.32
C GLU A 8 9.66 -2.68 -3.20
N ILE A 9 9.09 -1.75 -3.97
CA ILE A 9 9.49 -0.34 -3.91
C ILE A 9 9.18 0.22 -2.53
N ALA A 10 7.99 -0.02 -1.99
CA ALA A 10 7.62 0.42 -0.63
C ALA A 10 8.59 -0.11 0.43
N LYS A 11 8.95 -1.39 0.36
CA LYS A 11 9.92 -2.02 1.25
C LYS A 11 11.31 -1.36 1.15
N LYS A 12 11.77 -1.05 -0.07
CA LYS A 12 13.06 -0.39 -0.32
C LYS A 12 13.05 1.08 0.12
N SER A 13 11.91 1.75 0.01
CA SER A 13 11.74 3.17 0.34
C SER A 13 11.49 3.43 1.84
N ASN A 14 11.44 2.41 2.68
CA ASN A 14 11.23 2.52 4.13
C ASN A 14 9.98 3.33 4.51
N VAL A 15 8.91 3.19 3.72
CA VAL A 15 7.61 3.80 4.02
C VAL A 15 6.90 3.01 5.11
N LYS A 16 5.98 3.65 5.84
CA LYS A 16 5.16 2.92 6.84
C LYS A 16 4.05 2.10 6.20
N ASN A 17 3.36 2.66 5.19
CA ASN A 17 2.18 2.03 4.59
C ASN A 17 2.25 2.17 3.07
N LEU A 18 1.81 1.13 2.36
CA LEU A 18 1.60 1.13 0.91
C LEU A 18 0.10 1.04 0.63
N ILE A 19 -0.41 1.94 -0.21
CA ILE A 19 -1.81 1.94 -0.63
C ILE A 19 -1.85 1.73 -2.15
N LEU A 20 -2.40 0.59 -2.57
CA LEU A 20 -2.58 0.24 -3.97
C LEU A 20 -3.89 0.84 -4.45
N THR A 21 -3.80 1.84 -5.33
CA THR A 21 -4.94 2.50 -5.97
C THR A 21 -4.92 2.17 -7.46
N HIS A 22 -6.09 2.05 -8.10
CA HIS A 22 -6.25 1.70 -9.52
C HIS A 22 -5.88 0.24 -9.89
N LEU A 23 -6.65 -0.72 -9.36
CA LEU A 23 -6.65 -2.10 -9.84
C LEU A 23 -7.53 -2.22 -11.10
N SER A 24 -7.04 -2.88 -12.14
CA SER A 24 -7.83 -3.10 -13.35
C SER A 24 -9.14 -3.81 -13.01
N THR A 25 -10.27 -3.26 -13.44
CA THR A 25 -11.64 -3.75 -13.18
C THR A 25 -11.91 -5.19 -13.62
N ARG A 26 -11.04 -5.75 -14.49
CA ARG A 26 -11.04 -7.18 -14.86
C ARG A 26 -10.66 -8.11 -13.71
N TYR A 27 -9.91 -7.63 -12.72
CA TYR A 27 -9.52 -8.41 -11.55
C TYR A 27 -10.46 -8.10 -10.39
N LYS A 28 -11.60 -8.79 -10.35
CA LYS A 28 -12.52 -8.82 -9.20
C LYS A 28 -11.91 -9.41 -7.90
N ARG A 29 -10.65 -9.85 -7.95
CA ARG A 29 -9.94 -10.52 -6.86
C ARG A 29 -8.89 -9.58 -6.28
N SER A 30 -9.34 -8.46 -5.71
CA SER A 30 -8.53 -7.57 -4.87
C SER A 30 -7.76 -8.34 -3.81
N ASP A 31 -8.35 -9.41 -3.29
CA ASP A 31 -7.78 -10.23 -2.21
C ASP A 31 -6.48 -10.91 -2.63
N ILE A 32 -6.39 -11.41 -3.86
CA ILE A 32 -5.17 -12.07 -4.38
C ILE A 32 -4.05 -11.03 -4.56
N ILE A 33 -4.43 -9.85 -5.05
CA ILE A 33 -3.52 -8.73 -5.26
C ILE A 33 -2.99 -8.22 -3.91
N GLU A 34 -3.85 -8.12 -2.92
CA GLU A 34 -3.49 -7.75 -1.56
C GLU A 34 -2.59 -8.80 -0.91
N MET A 35 -2.90 -10.08 -1.03
CA MET A 35 -2.06 -11.16 -0.50
C MET A 35 -0.65 -11.12 -1.11
N ALA A 36 -0.55 -10.97 -2.42
CA ALA A 36 0.75 -10.90 -3.11
C ALA A 36 1.57 -9.68 -2.68
N ALA A 37 0.94 -8.53 -2.45
CA ALA A 37 1.62 -7.35 -1.93
C ALA A 37 2.04 -7.54 -0.46
N ARG A 38 1.15 -8.10 0.38
CA ARG A 38 1.41 -8.36 1.81
C ARG A 38 2.52 -9.38 2.05
N GLU A 39 2.71 -10.33 1.13
CA GLU A 39 3.82 -11.30 1.21
C GLU A 39 5.19 -10.61 1.14
N ILE A 40 5.30 -9.53 0.35
CA ILE A 40 6.53 -8.75 0.19
C ILE A 40 6.62 -7.63 1.23
N PHE A 41 5.52 -6.91 1.44
CA PHE A 41 5.40 -5.76 2.34
C PHE A 41 4.09 -5.85 3.13
N LYS A 42 4.17 -6.29 4.39
CA LYS A 42 2.99 -6.57 5.24
C LYS A 42 2.04 -5.38 5.40
N ASP A 43 2.55 -4.15 5.39
CA ASP A 43 1.77 -2.92 5.53
C ASP A 43 1.20 -2.44 4.18
N SER A 44 0.80 -3.38 3.31
CA SER A 44 0.14 -3.12 2.03
C SER A 44 -1.38 -3.20 2.16
N ILE A 45 -2.06 -2.20 1.61
CA ILE A 45 -3.52 -2.09 1.63
C ILE A 45 -4.02 -1.84 0.20
N VAL A 46 -5.06 -2.56 -0.23
CA VAL A 46 -5.76 -2.27 -1.47
C VAL A 46 -6.85 -1.24 -1.22
N ALA A 47 -6.82 -0.13 -1.95
CA ALA A 47 -7.86 0.88 -1.86
C ALA A 47 -9.15 0.39 -2.50
N HIS A 48 -10.25 0.47 -1.75
CA HIS A 48 -11.60 0.26 -2.26
C HIS A 48 -12.25 1.60 -2.62
N ASP A 49 -13.32 1.56 -3.41
CA ASP A 49 -14.08 2.77 -3.72
C ASP A 49 -14.57 3.42 -2.41
N LEU A 50 -14.48 4.74 -2.34
CA LEU A 50 -14.76 5.55 -1.15
C LEU A 50 -13.91 5.20 0.10
N MET A 51 -12.78 4.50 -0.05
CA MET A 51 -11.86 4.25 1.08
C MET A 51 -11.27 5.56 1.60
N SER A 52 -11.46 5.82 2.89
CA SER A 52 -10.81 6.90 3.60
C SER A 52 -9.65 6.36 4.42
N VAL A 53 -8.46 6.95 4.24
CA VAL A 53 -7.26 6.59 5.01
C VAL A 53 -6.83 7.80 5.83
N GLU A 54 -6.74 7.60 7.14
CA GLU A 54 -6.22 8.62 8.04
C GLU A 54 -4.69 8.69 7.90
N VAL A 55 -4.19 9.78 7.32
CA VAL A 55 -2.76 10.03 7.26
C VAL A 55 -2.34 10.74 8.54
N ARG A 56 -1.74 9.99 9.46
CA ARG A 56 -1.13 10.59 10.65
C ARG A 56 0.06 11.43 10.21
N LYS A 57 0.06 12.73 10.55
CA LYS A 57 1.25 13.56 10.46
C LYS A 57 2.34 12.91 11.30
N TYR A 58 3.48 12.60 10.69
CA TYR A 58 4.66 12.25 11.44
C TYR A 58 5.04 13.50 12.22
N ALA A 59 5.06 13.42 13.55
CA ALA A 59 5.81 14.40 14.32
C ALA A 59 7.25 14.33 13.80
N THR A 60 7.70 15.40 13.18
CA THR A 60 9.10 15.63 12.84
C THR A 60 9.89 15.44 14.13
N LYS A 61 10.69 14.37 14.23
CA LYS A 61 11.70 14.22 15.29
C LYS A 61 12.88 15.18 15.02
N HIS A 62 12.59 16.44 14.75
CA HIS A 62 13.58 17.49 14.48
C HIS A 62 13.16 18.86 15.02
N ASP A 63 12.34 18.89 16.07
CA ASP A 63 12.11 20.08 16.88
C ASP A 63 12.69 19.85 18.30
N ASN A 64 14.02 19.85 18.41
CA ASN A 64 14.77 20.36 19.58
C ASN A 64 16.27 20.43 19.27
#